data_AF-K1YTT1-F1
#
_entry.id   AF-K1YTT1-F1
#
_cell.length_a   1.000
_cell.length_b   1.000
_cell.length_c   1.000
_cell.angle_alpha   90.00
_cell.angle_beta   90.00
_cell.angle_gamma   90.00
#
_symmetry.space_group_name_H-M   'P 1'
#
loop_
_entity.id
_entity.type
_entity.pdbx_description
1 polymer ?
#
loop_
_entity_poly.entity_id
_entity_poly.type
_entity_poly.pdbx_seq_one_letter_code
_entity_poly.pdbx_strand_id
1 'polypeptide(L)'
;MTEENNVPQAQALAQLIKDMGIDTLSEDKQNELIIKMTEVLLKRIFIETMDKLGEQGREEYEKMTEGEVDPVAVEAFFKEKIHDYDEMVQKIIEDFRGEMMVTNK
;
A
#
# COMPACT_ATOMS: atom_id res chain seq x y z
N MET A 1 6.05 -8.34 -25.40
CA MET A 1 5.62 -9.21 -24.29
C MET A 1 5.68 -8.32 -23.07
N THR A 2 4.52 -7.87 -22.62
CA THR A 2 4.38 -6.81 -21.61
C THR A 2 4.82 -7.34 -20.25
N GLU A 3 5.79 -6.66 -19.65
CA GLU A 3 6.15 -6.82 -18.24
C GLU A 3 4.91 -6.47 -17.41
N GLU A 4 4.19 -7.49 -16.95
CA GLU A 4 3.20 -7.33 -15.90
C GLU A 4 3.92 -6.83 -14.65
N ASN A 5 3.67 -5.57 -14.31
CA ASN A 5 4.14 -4.87 -13.13
C ASN A 5 4.03 -5.76 -11.88
N ASN A 6 5.16 -6.35 -11.50
CA ASN A 6 5.28 -7.28 -10.38
C ASN A 6 5.45 -6.47 -9.09
N VAL A 7 4.41 -5.71 -8.75
CA VAL A 7 4.35 -4.87 -7.56
C VAL A 7 3.80 -5.74 -6.43
N PRO A 8 4.57 -6.07 -5.37
CA PRO A 8 4.15 -6.99 -4.31
C PRO A 8 2.81 -6.61 -3.66
N GLN A 9 2.49 -5.31 -3.61
CA GLN A 9 1.23 -4.79 -3.10
C GLN A 9 0.02 -5.25 -3.95
N ALA A 10 0.17 -5.34 -5.28
CA ALA A 10 -0.91 -5.73 -6.18
C ALA A 10 -1.29 -7.22 -6.02
N GLN A 11 -0.29 -8.09 -5.83
CA GLN A 11 -0.51 -9.52 -5.59
C GLN A 11 -1.16 -9.77 -4.22
N ALA A 12 -0.74 -9.05 -3.19
CA ALA A 12 -1.33 -9.19 -1.87
C ALA A 12 -2.80 -8.75 -1.84
N LEU A 13 -3.12 -7.66 -2.55
CA LEU A 13 -4.50 -7.19 -2.72
C LEU A 13 -5.35 -8.20 -3.51
N ALA A 14 -4.84 -8.75 -4.62
CA ALA A 14 -5.53 -9.74 -5.44
C ALA A 14 -5.92 -11.00 -4.63
N GLN A 15 -5.01 -11.49 -3.79
CA GLN A 15 -5.30 -12.65 -2.95
C GLN A 15 -6.34 -12.31 -1.86
N LEU A 16 -6.28 -11.11 -1.27
CA LEU A 16 -7.23 -10.66 -0.26
C LEU A 16 -8.67 -10.57 -0.82
N ILE A 17 -8.83 -10.07 -2.04
CA ILE A 17 -10.12 -9.98 -2.73
C ILE A 17 -10.77 -11.37 -2.86
N LYS A 18 -9.96 -12.34 -3.29
CA LYS A 18 -10.40 -13.73 -3.45
C LYS A 18 -10.76 -14.36 -2.11
N ASP A 19 -9.94 -14.15 -1.08
CA ASP A 19 -10.18 -14.73 0.24
C ASP A 19 -11.45 -14.19 0.91
N MET A 20 -11.87 -12.97 0.55
CA MET A 20 -13.09 -12.33 1.07
C MET A 20 -14.36 -12.69 0.29
N GLY A 21 -14.27 -13.52 -0.77
CA GLY A 21 -15.42 -13.85 -1.62
C GLY A 21 -15.96 -12.65 -2.40
N ILE A 22 -15.17 -11.58 -2.55
CA ILE A 22 -15.54 -10.37 -3.28
C ILE A 22 -15.72 -10.70 -4.76
N ASP A 23 -14.98 -11.68 -5.28
CA ASP A 23 -15.11 -12.23 -6.63
C ASP A 23 -16.52 -12.76 -6.98
N THR A 24 -17.38 -12.95 -5.97
CA THR A 24 -18.79 -13.35 -6.14
C THR A 24 -19.76 -12.17 -6.26
N LEU A 25 -19.32 -10.93 -6.02
CA LEU A 25 -20.14 -9.72 -6.16
C LEU A 25 -20.26 -9.29 -7.63
N SER A 26 -21.21 -8.39 -7.93
CA SER A 26 -21.23 -7.73 -9.24
C SER A 26 -19.95 -6.92 -9.46
N GLU A 27 -19.44 -6.86 -10.69
CA GLU A 27 -18.20 -6.15 -11.04
C GLU A 27 -18.12 -4.74 -10.45
N ASP A 28 -19.21 -3.96 -10.51
CA ASP A 28 -19.27 -2.62 -9.92
C ASP A 28 -18.99 -2.59 -8.41
N LYS A 29 -19.51 -3.59 -7.68
CA LYS A 29 -19.29 -3.71 -6.23
C LYS A 29 -17.91 -4.24 -5.90
N GLN A 30 -17.36 -5.10 -6.76
CA GLN A 30 -15.97 -5.54 -6.63
C GLN A 30 -15.04 -4.34 -6.79
N ASN A 31 -15.20 -3.58 -7.88
CA ASN A 31 -14.40 -2.39 -8.16
C ASN A 31 -14.49 -1.36 -7.03
N GLU A 32 -15.69 -1.06 -6.54
CA GLU A 32 -15.88 -0.13 -5.43
C GLU A 32 -15.14 -0.59 -4.15
N LEU A 33 -15.23 -1.87 -3.82
CA LEU A 33 -14.60 -2.42 -2.63
C LEU A 33 -13.08 -2.48 -2.76
N ILE A 34 -12.57 -2.87 -3.93
CA ILE A 34 -11.14 -2.87 -4.25
C ILE A 34 -10.56 -1.47 -4.12
N ILE A 35 -11.23 -0.46 -4.67
CA ILE A 35 -10.79 0.95 -4.57
C ILE A 35 -10.72 1.37 -3.10
N LYS A 36 -11.78 1.13 -2.33
CA LYS A 36 -11.82 1.50 -0.90
C LYS A 36 -10.73 0.81 -0.09
N MET A 37 -10.52 -0.49 -0.32
CA MET A 37 -9.50 -1.27 0.39
C MET A 37 -8.09 -0.79 0.04
N THR A 38 -7.84 -0.49 -1.24
CA THR A 38 -6.57 0.05 -1.70
C THR A 38 -6.30 1.42 -1.08
N GLU A 39 -7.31 2.30 -1.04
CA GLU A 39 -7.18 3.64 -0.45
C GLU A 39 -6.83 3.56 1.05
N VAL A 40 -7.52 2.70 1.80
CA VAL A 40 -7.25 2.52 3.24
C VAL A 40 -5.85 1.96 3.46
N LEU A 41 -5.43 0.97 2.67
CA LEU A 41 -4.10 0.37 2.77
C LEU A 41 -3.00 1.39 2.48
N LEU A 42 -3.11 2.15 1.38
CA LEU A 42 -2.15 3.19 1.01
C LEU A 42 -2.04 4.28 2.09
N LYS A 43 -3.17 4.70 2.68
CA LYS A 43 -3.17 5.67 3.78
C LYS A 43 -2.41 5.15 5.02
N ARG A 44 -2.57 3.87 5.37
CA ARG A 44 -1.84 3.27 6.50
C ARG A 44 -0.33 3.22 6.24
N ILE A 45 0.07 2.76 5.06
CA ILE A 45 1.48 2.75 4.64
C ILE A 45 2.05 4.17 4.69
N PHE A 46 1.32 5.16 4.18
CA PHE A 46 1.76 6.55 4.17
C PHE A 46 1.96 7.08 5.59
N ILE A 47 1.00 6.87 6.50
CA ILE A 47 1.09 7.34 7.89
C ILE A 47 2.31 6.74 8.59
N GLU A 48 2.50 5.43 8.50
CA GLU A 48 3.64 4.75 9.14
C GLU A 48 4.98 5.22 8.55
N THR A 49 5.04 5.38 7.22
CA THR A 49 6.22 5.92 6.52
C THR A 49 6.55 7.33 7.03
N MET A 50 5.56 8.22 7.10
CA MET A 50 5.74 9.59 7.56
C MET A 50 6.15 9.67 9.03
N ASP A 51 5.69 8.72 9.87
CA ASP A 51 6.11 8.65 11.27
C ASP A 51 7.59 8.22 11.39
N LYS A 52 7.98 7.14 10.70
CA LYS A 52 9.36 6.64 10.69
C LYS A 52 10.36 7.60 10.07
N LEU A 53 9.97 8.40 9.08
CA LEU A 53 10.81 9.46 8.50
C LEU A 53 11.15 10.58 9.52
N GLY A 54 10.28 10.78 10.52
CA GLY A 54 10.40 11.90 11.45
C GLY A 54 10.28 13.26 10.76
N GLU A 55 10.58 14.33 11.48
CA GLU A 55 10.44 15.70 10.98
C GLU A 55 11.36 16.00 9.78
N GLN A 56 12.64 15.66 9.89
CA GLN A 56 13.63 15.93 8.83
C GLN A 56 13.33 15.14 7.55
N GLY A 57 12.99 13.85 7.66
CA GLY A 57 12.64 13.05 6.50
C GLY A 57 11.35 13.51 5.82
N ARG A 58 10.38 14.05 6.58
CA ARG A 58 9.17 14.66 6.02
C ARG A 58 9.45 15.93 5.22
N GLU A 59 10.36 16.80 5.67
CA GLU A 59 10.79 17.98 4.90
C GLU A 59 11.52 17.60 3.61
N GLU A 60 12.35 16.55 3.64
CA GLU A 60 13.01 16.02 2.43
C GLU A 60 11.97 15.46 1.44
N TYR A 61 11.00 14.69 1.94
CA TYR A 61 9.89 14.19 1.14
C TYR A 61 9.05 15.30 0.51
N GLU A 62 8.74 16.37 1.25
CA GLU A 62 8.00 17.52 0.74
C GLU A 62 8.74 18.15 -0.45
N LYS A 63 10.04 18.42 -0.30
CA LYS A 63 10.87 18.95 -1.40
C LYS A 63 10.95 18.02 -2.60
N MET A 64 10.99 16.71 -2.39
CA MET A 64 10.99 15.71 -3.47
C MET A 64 9.65 15.64 -4.22
N THR A 65 8.57 16.05 -3.57
CA THR A 65 7.22 16.01 -4.12
C THR A 65 6.70 17.39 -4.57
N GLU A 66 7.52 18.43 -4.45
CA GLU A 66 7.29 19.73 -5.06
C GLU A 66 7.46 19.66 -6.58
N GLY A 67 6.36 19.51 -7.30
CA GLY A 67 6.33 19.56 -8.77
C GLY A 67 6.17 18.20 -9.42
N GLU A 68 7.05 17.86 -10.37
CA GLU A 68 7.01 16.57 -11.06
C GLU A 68 7.56 15.47 -10.14
N VAL A 69 6.68 14.53 -9.78
CA VAL A 69 7.02 13.44 -8.87
C VAL A 69 7.48 12.23 -9.66
N ASP A 70 8.69 11.75 -9.39
CA ASP A 70 9.15 10.44 -9.84
C ASP A 70 8.86 9.38 -8.74
N PRO A 71 7.89 8.47 -8.97
CA PRO A 71 7.54 7.45 -7.99
C PRO A 71 8.71 6.52 -7.63
N VAL A 72 9.62 6.25 -8.58
CA VAL A 72 10.78 5.37 -8.36
C VAL A 72 11.78 6.04 -7.42
N ALA A 73 12.01 7.35 -7.60
CA ALA A 73 12.87 8.12 -6.73
C ALA A 73 12.30 8.23 -5.30
N VAL A 74 10.99 8.42 -5.16
CA VAL A 74 10.31 8.47 -3.86
C VAL A 74 10.40 7.13 -3.12
N GLU A 75 10.19 6.01 -3.82
CA GLU A 75 10.33 4.67 -3.21
C GLU A 75 11.77 4.40 -2.77
N ALA A 76 12.76 4.76 -3.61
CA ALA A 76 14.17 4.62 -3.27
C ALA A 76 14.53 5.44 -2.02
N PHE A 77 14.03 6.67 -1.92
CA PHE A 77 14.20 7.51 -0.73
C PHE A 77 13.63 6.86 0.54
N PHE A 78 12.43 6.28 0.47
CA PHE A 78 11.86 5.58 1.62
C PHE A 78 12.71 4.39 2.06
N LYS A 79 13.20 3.58 1.11
CA LYS A 79 14.08 2.44 1.39
C LYS A 79 15.43 2.84 1.95
N GLU A 80 15.95 4.00 1.54
CA GLU A 80 17.20 4.55 2.07
C GLU A 80 17.04 5.04 3.51
N LYS A 81 15.95 5.75 3.81
CA LYS A 81 15.71 6.35 5.13
C LYS A 81 15.13 5.39 6.16
N ILE A 82 14.42 4.35 5.71
CA ILE A 82 13.75 3.37 6.56
C ILE A 82 14.34 1.99 6.25
N HIS A 83 15.22 1.51 7.15
CA HIS A 83 15.94 0.25 6.97
C HIS A 83 15.01 -0.95 6.78
N ASP A 84 13.87 -0.97 7.46
CA ASP A 84 12.87 -2.05 7.41
C ASP A 84 11.64 -1.70 6.56
N TYR A 85 11.80 -0.86 5.52
CA TYR A 85 10.67 -0.33 4.76
C TYR A 85 9.81 -1.44 4.12
N ASP A 86 10.46 -2.40 3.46
CA ASP A 86 9.75 -3.50 2.79
C ASP A 86 9.06 -4.41 3.81
N GLU A 87 9.72 -4.75 4.93
CA GLU A 87 9.09 -5.55 5.99
C GLU A 87 7.92 -4.81 6.65
N MET A 88 8.05 -3.50 6.87
CA MET A 88 6.98 -2.66 7.40
C MET A 88 5.75 -2.68 6.47
N VAL A 89 5.96 -2.50 5.16
CA VAL A 89 4.88 -2.55 4.17
C VAL A 89 4.20 -3.93 4.17
N GLN A 90 4.98 -5.02 4.19
CA GLN A 90 4.43 -6.37 4.25
C GLN A 90 3.61 -6.60 5.52
N LYS A 91 4.12 -6.15 6.68
CA LYS A 91 3.40 -6.28 7.94
C LYS A 91 2.07 -5.53 7.92
N ILE A 92 2.03 -4.30 7.39
CA ILE A 92 0.79 -3.52 7.27
C ILE A 92 -0.23 -4.24 6.39
N ILE A 93 0.23 -4.87 5.30
CA ILE A 93 -0.62 -5.68 4.40
C ILE A 93 -1.17 -6.91 5.12
N GLU A 94 -0.35 -7.62 5.88
CA GLU A 94 -0.74 -8.79 6.66
C GLU A 94 -1.75 -8.43 7.75
N ASP A 95 -1.49 -7.37 8.51
CA ASP A 95 -2.37 -6.85 9.56
C ASP A 95 -3.72 -6.43 8.96
N PHE A 96 -3.70 -5.68 7.84
CA PHE A 96 -4.91 -5.29 7.13
C PHE A 96 -5.71 -6.49 6.63
N ARG A 97 -5.06 -7.50 6.05
CA ARG A 97 -5.71 -8.78 5.67
C ARG A 97 -6.37 -9.43 6.88
N GLY A 98 -5.66 -9.52 8.01
CA GLY A 98 -6.16 -10.09 9.24
C GLY A 98 -7.43 -9.38 9.73
N GLU A 99 -7.42 -8.05 9.78
CA GLU A 99 -8.59 -7.25 10.18
C GLU A 99 -9.81 -7.50 9.28
N MET A 100 -9.60 -7.52 7.96
CA MET A 100 -10.67 -7.75 7.00
C MET A 100 -11.28 -9.16 7.13
N MET A 101 -10.47 -10.18 7.48
CA MET A 101 -10.93 -11.56 7.69
C MET A 101 -11.61 -11.78 9.05
N VAL A 102 -11.19 -11.07 10.11
CA VAL A 102 -11.72 -11.23 11.47
C VAL A 102 -13.10 -10.58 11.63
N THR A 103 -13.47 -9.63 10.76
CA THR A 103 -14.75 -8.90 10.83
C THR A 103 -15.99 -9.78 10.47
N ASN A 104 -15.80 -11.08 10.19
CA ASN A 104 -16.87 -12.04 9.88
C ASN A 104 -17.34 -12.90 11.10
N LYS A 105 -17.16 -12.44 12.34
CA LYS A 105 -17.69 -13.13 13.55
C LYS A 105 -18.73 -12.31 14.29
#